data_AF-A0A7V0MZY6-F1
#
_entry.id   AF-A0A7V0MZY6-F1
#
_cell.length_a   1.000
_cell.length_b   1.000
_cell.length_c   1.000
_cell.angle_alpha   90.00
_cell.angle_beta   90.00
_cell.angle_gamma   90.00
#
_symmetry.space_group_name_H-M   'P 1'
#
loop_
_entity.id
_entity.type
_entity.pdbx_description
1 polymer ?
#
loop_
_entity_poly.entity_id
_entity_poly.type
_entity_poly.pdbx_seq_one_letter_code
_entity_poly.pdbx_strand_id
1 'polypeptide(L)'
;RRLSVMDIAVKNVDTREYDMMDSDDFYSYHGGMIAAVKAFKGKSPRSYIGDSSDPERTKVRTAEEEAKYVFRARVLNPRWIKSMQRHGYKGAGDISRMVDIAFGWDATAEVLEDWMYEELAKKYALDKNMQEWFKEVNPYALQNITERLLEAIKRGMWQAEEKMKKELQKIYLDIEGILEENQGGGKVK
;
A
#
# COMPACT_ATOMS: atom_id res chain seq x y z
N ARG A 1 27.50 -6.00 -13.44
CA ARG A 1 28.65 -5.06 -13.41
C ARG A 1 28.27 -3.59 -13.24
N ARG A 2 27.27 -3.03 -13.97
CA ARG A 2 26.86 -1.62 -13.77
C ARG A 2 26.08 -1.40 -12.47
N LEU A 3 25.11 -2.26 -12.15
CA LEU A 3 24.32 -2.14 -10.91
C LEU A 3 25.15 -2.31 -9.64
N SER A 4 26.19 -3.15 -9.66
CA SER A 4 27.08 -3.38 -8.51
C SER A 4 27.90 -2.15 -8.10
N VAL A 5 28.02 -1.13 -8.98
CA VAL A 5 28.72 0.13 -8.69
C VAL A 5 27.79 1.32 -8.52
N MET A 6 26.46 1.12 -8.57
CA MET A 6 25.49 2.20 -8.40
C MET A 6 25.41 2.61 -6.92
N ASP A 7 25.55 3.90 -6.62
CA ASP A 7 25.46 4.45 -5.26
C ASP A 7 24.13 5.13 -4.97
N ILE A 8 23.45 5.60 -6.01
CA ILE A 8 22.21 6.38 -5.91
C ILE A 8 21.20 5.90 -6.96
N ALA A 9 19.95 5.71 -6.55
CA ALA A 9 18.79 5.54 -7.43
C ALA A 9 17.84 6.74 -7.25
N VAL A 10 17.43 7.37 -8.35
CA VAL A 10 16.54 8.55 -8.32
C VAL A 10 15.33 8.32 -9.21
N LYS A 11 14.16 8.73 -8.73
CA LYS A 11 12.94 8.89 -9.54
C LYS A 11 12.38 10.29 -9.34
N ASN A 12 11.99 10.96 -10.43
CA ASN A 12 11.33 12.25 -10.36
C ASN A 12 9.81 12.10 -10.36
N VAL A 13 9.14 13.03 -9.68
CA VAL A 13 7.70 13.25 -9.65
C VAL A 13 7.45 14.70 -10.03
N ASP A 14 6.78 14.90 -11.15
CA ASP A 14 6.54 16.18 -11.81
C ASP A 14 5.09 16.67 -11.66
N THR A 15 4.27 15.94 -10.91
CA THR A 15 2.82 16.14 -10.81
C THR A 15 2.37 15.96 -9.35
N ARG A 16 1.21 16.53 -8.97
CA ARG A 16 0.58 16.34 -7.65
C ARG A 16 -0.62 15.40 -7.67
N GLU A 17 -1.05 15.03 -8.87
CA GLU A 17 -2.28 14.30 -9.18
C GLU A 17 -2.20 12.83 -8.76
N TYR A 18 -1.00 12.28 -8.76
CA TYR A 18 -0.70 10.95 -8.26
C TYR A 18 0.62 10.96 -7.49
N ASP A 19 0.75 10.06 -6.53
CA ASP A 19 1.95 9.87 -5.73
C ASP A 19 2.55 8.45 -5.86
N MET A 20 3.63 8.20 -5.12
CA MET A 20 4.34 6.92 -5.17
C MET A 20 3.46 5.73 -4.79
N MET A 21 2.36 5.95 -4.06
CA MET A 21 1.41 4.93 -3.63
C MET A 21 0.14 4.87 -4.51
N ASP A 22 0.12 5.61 -5.62
CA ASP A 22 -0.99 5.66 -6.57
C ASP A 22 -0.73 4.91 -7.88
N SER A 23 0.50 4.52 -8.19
CA SER A 23 0.82 3.67 -9.36
C SER A 23 1.92 2.67 -9.04
N ASP A 24 1.77 1.44 -9.55
CA ASP A 24 2.73 0.36 -9.40
C ASP A 24 4.03 0.58 -10.20
N ASP A 25 4.01 1.43 -11.23
CA ASP A 25 5.22 1.82 -11.98
C ASP A 25 6.29 2.39 -11.05
N PHE A 26 5.89 3.08 -9.98
CA PHE A 26 6.83 3.67 -9.03
C PHE A 26 7.71 2.62 -8.37
N TYR A 27 7.13 1.60 -7.73
CA TYR A 27 7.93 0.54 -7.12
C TYR A 27 8.49 -0.42 -8.16
N SER A 28 7.82 -0.65 -9.29
CA SER A 28 8.31 -1.55 -10.34
C SER A 28 9.63 -1.07 -10.94
N TYR A 29 9.75 0.24 -11.20
CA TYR A 29 10.98 0.82 -11.74
C TYR A 29 11.95 1.25 -10.63
N HIS A 30 11.52 2.11 -9.70
CA HIS A 30 12.42 2.68 -8.71
C HIS A 30 12.74 1.67 -7.61
N GLY A 31 11.71 1.05 -7.04
CA GLY A 31 11.87 -0.06 -6.10
C GLY A 31 12.63 -1.23 -6.73
N GLY A 32 12.27 -1.64 -7.96
CA GLY A 32 12.96 -2.70 -8.69
C GLY A 32 14.45 -2.41 -8.91
N MET A 33 14.81 -1.15 -9.21
CA MET A 33 16.21 -0.71 -9.27
C MET A 33 16.92 -0.84 -7.92
N ILE A 34 16.27 -0.42 -6.82
CA ILE A 34 16.82 -0.54 -5.46
C ILE A 34 17.06 -2.02 -5.12
N ALA A 35 16.07 -2.88 -5.35
CA ALA A 35 16.15 -4.32 -5.12
C ALA A 35 17.27 -4.97 -5.94
N ALA A 36 17.37 -4.62 -7.24
CA ALA A 36 18.39 -5.16 -8.12
C ALA A 36 19.79 -4.72 -7.68
N VAL A 37 20.00 -3.45 -7.32
CA VAL A 37 21.27 -3.00 -6.78
C VAL A 37 21.59 -3.72 -5.46
N LYS A 38 20.62 -3.87 -4.55
CA LYS A 38 20.80 -4.62 -3.30
C LYS A 38 21.25 -6.05 -3.57
N ALA A 39 20.62 -6.75 -4.53
CA ALA A 39 20.97 -8.11 -4.91
C ALA A 39 22.40 -8.24 -5.47
N PHE A 40 22.85 -7.28 -6.29
CA PHE A 40 24.20 -7.33 -6.89
C PHE A 40 25.32 -6.73 -6.01
N LYS A 41 24.99 -5.81 -5.11
CA LYS A 41 25.96 -5.06 -4.29
C LYS A 41 26.00 -5.54 -2.84
N GLY A 42 25.00 -6.29 -2.39
CA GLY A 42 24.81 -6.72 -1.00
C GLY A 42 24.22 -5.63 -0.08
N LYS A 43 23.98 -4.41 -0.59
CA LYS A 43 23.36 -3.31 0.14
C LYS A 43 22.57 -2.40 -0.79
N SER A 44 21.49 -1.81 -0.27
CA SER A 44 20.67 -0.85 -1.01
C SER A 44 21.48 0.40 -1.38
N PRO A 45 21.23 1.00 -2.56
CA PRO A 45 21.72 2.33 -2.87
C PRO A 45 20.99 3.37 -2.01
N ARG A 46 21.54 4.58 -1.91
CA ARG A 46 20.74 5.71 -1.43
C ARG A 46 19.62 5.97 -2.44
N SER A 47 18.41 6.16 -1.97
CA SER A 47 17.25 6.34 -2.84
C SER A 47 16.60 7.69 -2.61
N TYR A 48 16.39 8.46 -3.68
CA TYR A 48 15.80 9.78 -3.61
C TYR A 48 14.63 9.94 -4.58
N ILE A 49 13.66 10.74 -4.17
CA ILE A 49 12.55 11.22 -4.99
C ILE A 49 12.71 12.72 -5.19
N GLY A 50 12.84 13.12 -6.46
CA GLY A 50 12.86 14.52 -6.88
C GLY A 50 11.44 15.00 -7.17
N ASP A 51 10.90 15.85 -6.31
CA ASP A 51 9.60 16.48 -6.46
C ASP A 51 9.76 17.83 -7.18
N SER A 52 9.41 17.86 -8.46
CA SER A 52 9.42 19.04 -9.33
C SER A 52 8.02 19.49 -9.75
N SER A 53 6.99 19.03 -9.04
CA SER A 53 5.59 19.38 -9.31
C SER A 53 5.26 20.86 -9.05
N ASP A 54 6.09 21.53 -8.26
CA ASP A 54 6.18 22.98 -8.18
C ASP A 54 7.57 23.39 -8.70
N PRO A 55 7.68 23.88 -9.95
CA PRO A 55 8.97 24.24 -10.54
C PRO A 55 9.73 25.34 -9.78
N GLU A 56 9.01 26.20 -9.06
CA GLU A 56 9.63 27.26 -8.23
C GLU A 56 10.16 26.71 -6.89
N ARG A 57 9.70 25.52 -6.47
CA ARG A 57 9.99 24.94 -5.16
C ARG A 57 10.27 23.44 -5.25
N THR A 58 11.28 23.10 -6.04
CA THR A 58 11.76 21.71 -6.13
C THR A 58 12.21 21.18 -4.77
N LYS A 59 11.88 19.92 -4.48
CA LYS A 59 12.27 19.23 -3.24
C LYS A 59 12.92 17.90 -3.56
N VAL A 60 13.83 17.47 -2.70
CA VAL A 60 14.39 16.13 -2.76
C VAL A 60 14.16 15.49 -1.40
N ARG A 61 13.54 14.31 -1.40
CA ARG A 61 13.35 13.47 -0.22
C ARG A 61 14.00 12.13 -0.46
N THR A 62 14.40 11.43 0.59
CA THR A 62 14.64 10.00 0.48
C THR A 62 13.34 9.26 0.14
N ALA A 63 13.41 8.06 -0.44
CA ALA A 63 12.21 7.26 -0.70
C ALA A 63 11.41 6.97 0.59
N GLU A 64 12.09 6.76 1.72
CA GLU A 64 11.46 6.59 3.03
C GLU A 64 10.73 7.86 3.51
N GLU A 65 11.36 9.04 3.37
CA GLU A 65 10.73 10.31 3.73
C GLU A 65 9.51 10.62 2.85
N GLU A 66 9.58 10.31 1.54
CA GLU A 66 8.43 10.45 0.65
C GLU A 66 7.32 9.47 1.02
N ALA A 67 7.64 8.20 1.31
CA ALA A 67 6.65 7.22 1.76
C ALA A 67 5.92 7.72 3.01
N LYS A 68 6.67 8.18 4.02
CA LYS A 68 6.14 8.77 5.25
C LYS A 68 5.31 10.04 5.02
N TYR A 69 5.71 10.86 4.05
CA TYR A 69 5.00 12.07 3.66
C TYR A 69 3.65 11.74 3.01
N VAL A 70 3.65 10.91 1.97
CA VAL A 70 2.46 10.43 1.25
C VAL A 70 1.50 9.73 2.20
N PHE A 71 2.03 8.90 3.09
CA PHE A 71 1.23 8.14 4.04
C PHE A 71 0.43 9.07 4.97
N ARG A 72 1.06 10.14 5.48
CA ARG A 72 0.37 11.12 6.33
C ARG A 72 -0.51 12.08 5.53
N ALA A 73 -0.06 12.51 4.35
CA ALA A 73 -0.72 13.54 3.56
C ALA A 73 -1.98 13.01 2.85
N ARG A 74 -1.97 11.75 2.42
CA ARG A 74 -3.06 11.13 1.65
C ARG A 74 -3.61 9.87 2.31
N VAL A 75 -2.80 8.86 2.55
CA VAL A 75 -3.28 7.53 2.99
C VAL A 75 -4.10 7.67 4.28
N LEU A 76 -3.52 8.23 5.34
CA LEU A 76 -4.23 8.40 6.61
C LEU A 76 -5.17 9.61 6.65
N ASN A 77 -5.28 10.38 5.56
CA ASN A 77 -6.02 11.62 5.57
C ASN A 77 -7.53 11.35 5.54
N PRO A 78 -8.29 11.76 6.58
CA PRO A 78 -9.73 11.50 6.64
C PRO A 78 -10.50 12.19 5.50
N ARG A 79 -9.97 13.27 4.91
CA ARG A 79 -10.59 13.91 3.74
C ARG A 79 -10.46 13.05 2.48
N TRP A 80 -9.29 12.43 2.28
CA TRP A 80 -9.08 11.52 1.16
C TRP A 80 -9.93 10.25 1.32
N ILE A 81 -9.93 9.66 2.51
CA ILE A 81 -10.76 8.48 2.83
C ILE A 81 -12.24 8.77 2.57
N LYS A 82 -12.79 9.87 3.10
CA LYS A 82 -14.17 10.29 2.83
C LYS A 82 -14.42 10.56 1.35
N SER A 83 -13.42 10.99 0.60
CA SER A 83 -13.52 11.16 -0.84
C SER A 83 -13.71 9.83 -1.54
N MET A 84 -12.86 8.85 -1.24
CA MET A 84 -12.97 7.49 -1.79
C MET A 84 -14.35 6.89 -1.47
N GLN A 85 -14.86 7.08 -0.25
CA GLN A 85 -16.17 6.55 0.15
C GLN A 85 -17.33 7.04 -0.73
N ARG A 86 -17.27 8.28 -1.25
CA ARG A 86 -18.30 8.80 -2.18
C ARG A 86 -18.34 8.10 -3.54
N HIS A 87 -17.31 7.32 -3.88
CA HIS A 87 -17.18 6.61 -5.15
C HIS A 87 -17.43 5.10 -5.04
N GLY A 88 -17.99 4.62 -3.92
CA GLY A 88 -18.46 3.25 -3.73
C GLY A 88 -17.45 2.20 -4.17
N TYR A 89 -17.86 1.30 -5.07
CA TYR A 89 -17.04 0.18 -5.56
C TYR A 89 -15.65 0.58 -6.04
N LYS A 90 -15.54 1.66 -6.83
CA LYS A 90 -14.27 2.13 -7.38
C LYS A 90 -13.38 2.74 -6.30
N GLY A 91 -13.95 3.52 -5.39
CA GLY A 91 -13.21 4.09 -4.27
C GLY A 91 -12.65 3.01 -3.34
N ALA A 92 -13.42 1.94 -3.10
CA ALA A 92 -12.95 0.78 -2.36
C ALA A 92 -11.80 0.06 -3.10
N GLY A 93 -11.94 -0.12 -4.41
CA GLY A 93 -10.89 -0.69 -5.26
C GLY A 93 -9.60 0.13 -5.25
N ASP A 94 -9.69 1.46 -5.23
CA ASP A 94 -8.51 2.33 -5.16
C ASP A 94 -7.79 2.26 -3.82
N ILE A 95 -8.53 2.13 -2.71
CA ILE A 95 -7.92 1.88 -1.39
C ILE A 95 -7.20 0.53 -1.40
N SER A 96 -7.85 -0.52 -1.90
CA SER A 96 -7.24 -1.86 -1.99
C SER A 96 -5.95 -1.84 -2.82
N ARG A 97 -6.01 -1.22 -4.00
CA ARG A 97 -4.85 -1.07 -4.89
C ARG A 97 -3.71 -0.27 -4.25
N MET A 98 -4.03 0.76 -3.48
CA MET A 98 -3.03 1.51 -2.72
C MET A 98 -2.32 0.62 -1.69
N VAL A 99 -3.03 -0.28 -1.00
CA VAL A 99 -2.42 -1.24 -0.08
C VAL A 99 -1.48 -2.21 -0.82
N ASP A 100 -1.87 -2.69 -2.01
CA ASP A 100 -1.00 -3.53 -2.85
C ASP A 100 0.27 -2.78 -3.27
N ILE A 101 0.15 -1.50 -3.64
CA ILE A 101 1.29 -0.66 -4.04
C ILE A 101 2.21 -0.38 -2.86
N ALA A 102 1.65 -0.12 -1.68
CA ALA A 102 2.44 0.05 -0.45
C ALA A 102 3.22 -1.22 -0.10
N PHE A 103 2.59 -2.38 -0.25
CA PHE A 103 3.26 -3.68 -0.11
C PHE A 103 4.36 -3.89 -1.15
N GLY A 104 4.14 -3.54 -2.41
CA GLY A 104 5.15 -3.65 -3.49
C GLY A 104 6.36 -2.75 -3.24
N TRP A 105 6.14 -1.55 -2.72
CA TRP A 105 7.20 -0.65 -2.28
C TRP A 105 8.04 -1.25 -1.16
N ASP A 106 7.41 -1.83 -0.15
CA ASP A 106 8.16 -2.44 0.95
C ASP A 106 8.94 -3.68 0.51
N ALA A 107 8.32 -4.52 -0.33
CA ALA A 107 8.96 -5.71 -0.88
C ALA A 107 10.19 -5.42 -1.75
N THR A 108 10.28 -4.22 -2.32
CA THR A 108 11.35 -3.83 -3.24
C THR A 108 12.36 -2.86 -2.63
N ALA A 109 11.95 -2.04 -1.67
CA ALA A 109 12.76 -0.94 -1.16
C ALA A 109 12.73 -0.78 0.37
N GLU A 110 11.99 -1.63 1.11
CA GLU A 110 11.96 -1.64 2.58
C GLU A 110 11.59 -0.26 3.17
N VAL A 111 10.63 0.42 2.55
CA VAL A 111 10.25 1.81 2.90
C VAL A 111 9.06 1.91 3.86
N LEU A 112 8.38 0.80 4.19
CA LEU A 112 7.31 0.82 5.18
C LEU A 112 7.86 0.45 6.56
N GLU A 113 7.41 1.18 7.57
CA GLU A 113 7.66 0.87 8.98
C GLU A 113 6.45 0.17 9.60
N ASP A 114 6.64 -0.56 10.71
CA ASP A 114 5.57 -1.31 11.38
C ASP A 114 4.33 -0.45 11.70
N TRP A 115 4.52 0.80 12.13
CA TRP A 115 3.40 1.71 12.42
C TRP A 115 2.56 2.03 11.17
N MET A 116 3.16 2.00 9.98
CA MET A 116 2.45 2.26 8.72
C MET A 116 1.51 1.09 8.44
N TYR A 117 1.99 -0.14 8.54
CA TYR A 117 1.14 -1.32 8.44
C TYR A 117 0.05 -1.39 9.52
N GLU A 118 0.42 -1.04 10.76
CA GLU A 118 -0.54 -0.99 11.87
C GLU A 118 -1.67 0.03 11.60
N GLU A 119 -1.34 1.21 11.06
CA GLU A 119 -2.34 2.20 10.68
C GLU A 119 -3.16 1.77 9.46
N LEU A 120 -2.58 1.09 8.46
CA LEU A 120 -3.36 0.48 7.36
C LEU A 120 -4.38 -0.52 7.92
N ALA A 121 -3.94 -1.42 8.80
CA ALA A 121 -4.80 -2.40 9.44
C ALA A 121 -5.92 -1.73 10.24
N LYS A 122 -5.58 -0.77 11.12
CA LYS A 122 -6.57 -0.03 11.93
C LYS A 122 -7.60 0.69 11.07
N LYS A 123 -7.16 1.42 10.04
CA LYS A 123 -8.05 2.29 9.24
C LYS A 123 -8.88 1.54 8.22
N TYR A 124 -8.30 0.53 7.57
CA TYR A 124 -8.93 -0.09 6.40
C TYR A 124 -9.44 -1.51 6.65
N ALA A 125 -8.94 -2.20 7.67
CA ALA A 125 -9.39 -3.55 7.99
C ALA A 125 -10.16 -3.63 9.31
N LEU A 126 -9.68 -3.01 10.39
CA LEU A 126 -10.23 -3.20 11.75
C LEU A 126 -11.36 -2.22 12.11
N ASP A 127 -11.38 -1.02 11.52
CA ASP A 127 -12.45 -0.05 11.74
C ASP A 127 -13.80 -0.61 11.27
N LYS A 128 -14.78 -0.64 12.18
CA LYS A 128 -16.07 -1.31 11.92
C LYS A 128 -16.91 -0.62 10.86
N ASN A 129 -16.92 0.72 10.83
CA ASN A 129 -17.65 1.46 9.81
C ASN A 129 -17.02 1.24 8.42
N MET A 130 -15.68 1.19 8.37
CA MET A 130 -14.97 0.88 7.14
C MET A 130 -15.23 -0.56 6.67
N GLN A 131 -15.22 -1.54 7.59
CA GLN A 131 -15.57 -2.93 7.26
C GLN A 131 -16.98 -3.02 6.66
N GLU A 132 -17.97 -2.41 7.30
CA GLU A 132 -19.36 -2.43 6.83
C GLU A 132 -19.47 -1.76 5.45
N TRP A 133 -18.84 -0.61 5.28
CA TRP A 133 -18.82 0.07 3.98
C TRP A 133 -18.17 -0.78 2.89
N PHE A 134 -17.02 -1.41 3.13
CA PHE A 134 -16.41 -2.32 2.16
C PHE A 134 -17.31 -3.51 1.85
N LYS A 135 -17.91 -4.15 2.86
CA LYS A 135 -18.82 -5.29 2.66
C LYS A 135 -20.01 -4.92 1.80
N GLU A 136 -20.52 -3.70 1.94
CA GLU A 136 -21.62 -3.19 1.13
C GLU A 136 -21.18 -2.89 -0.31
N VAL A 137 -20.08 -2.16 -0.51
CA VAL A 137 -19.75 -1.61 -1.83
C VAL A 137 -18.79 -2.45 -2.65
N ASN A 138 -17.86 -3.18 -2.02
CA ASN A 138 -16.85 -4.02 -2.67
C ASN A 138 -16.16 -4.96 -1.65
N PRO A 139 -16.75 -6.11 -1.30
CA PRO A 139 -16.17 -7.04 -0.33
C PRO A 139 -14.82 -7.63 -0.76
N TYR A 140 -14.57 -7.74 -2.07
CA TYR A 140 -13.28 -8.19 -2.61
C TYR A 140 -12.12 -7.24 -2.25
N ALA A 141 -12.39 -5.94 -2.15
CA ALA A 141 -11.38 -4.97 -1.72
C ALA A 141 -10.93 -5.22 -0.27
N LEU A 142 -11.87 -5.48 0.65
CA LEU A 142 -11.53 -5.79 2.04
C LEU A 142 -10.83 -7.15 2.17
N GLN A 143 -11.22 -8.14 1.36
CA GLN A 143 -10.52 -9.43 1.28
C GLN A 143 -9.05 -9.22 0.91
N ASN A 144 -8.77 -8.53 -0.20
CA ASN A 144 -7.41 -8.29 -0.67
C ASN A 144 -6.58 -7.46 0.32
N ILE A 145 -7.15 -6.41 0.92
CA ILE A 145 -6.47 -5.62 1.96
C ILE A 145 -6.05 -6.54 3.12
N THR A 146 -6.95 -7.39 3.60
CA THR A 146 -6.69 -8.28 4.71
C THR A 146 -5.66 -9.35 4.35
N GLU A 147 -5.75 -9.92 3.14
CA GLU A 147 -4.79 -10.87 2.60
C GLU A 147 -3.39 -10.26 2.54
N ARG A 148 -3.25 -9.05 1.99
CA ARG A 148 -1.95 -8.38 1.83
C ARG A 148 -1.32 -8.01 3.17
N LEU A 149 -2.13 -7.59 4.15
CA LEU A 149 -1.67 -7.35 5.52
C LEU A 149 -1.16 -8.63 6.19
N LEU A 150 -1.89 -9.74 6.03
CA LEU A 150 -1.46 -11.06 6.54
C LEU A 150 -0.20 -11.56 5.81
N GLU A 151 -0.08 -11.28 4.52
CA GLU A 151 1.10 -11.59 3.72
C GLU A 151 2.33 -10.82 4.20
N ALA A 152 2.19 -9.53 4.52
CA ALA A 152 3.27 -8.72 5.09
C ALA A 152 3.78 -9.31 6.41
N ILE A 153 2.89 -9.75 7.29
CA ILE A 153 3.25 -10.46 8.53
C ILE A 153 4.01 -11.76 8.20
N LYS A 154 3.47 -12.58 7.29
CA LYS A 154 4.05 -13.86 6.90
C LYS A 154 5.46 -13.71 6.30
N ARG A 155 5.72 -12.63 5.57
CA ARG A 155 7.02 -12.32 4.96
C ARG A 155 7.99 -11.61 5.92
N GLY A 156 7.58 -11.31 7.15
CA GLY A 156 8.39 -10.60 8.14
C GLY A 156 8.56 -9.12 7.86
N MET A 157 7.82 -8.57 6.90
CA MET A 157 7.78 -7.16 6.53
C MET A 157 7.06 -6.31 7.59
N TRP A 158 6.13 -6.94 8.33
CA TRP A 158 5.41 -6.30 9.42
C TRP A 158 5.43 -7.17 10.68
N GLN A 159 5.90 -6.60 11.80
CA GLN A 159 5.89 -7.23 13.11
C GLN A 159 4.60 -6.87 13.88
N ALA A 160 3.47 -7.43 13.45
CA ALA A 160 2.18 -7.20 14.09
C ALA A 160 2.07 -7.87 15.48
N GLU A 161 1.33 -7.25 16.39
CA GLU A 161 0.89 -7.92 17.61
C GLU A 161 0.03 -9.15 17.28
N GLU A 162 0.21 -10.24 18.04
CA GLU A 162 -0.52 -11.50 17.81
C GLU A 162 -2.04 -11.32 17.89
N LYS A 163 -2.51 -10.38 18.72
CA LYS A 163 -3.94 -10.02 18.77
C LYS A 163 -4.43 -9.45 17.43
N MET A 164 -3.69 -8.51 16.86
CA MET A 164 -4.04 -7.87 15.59
C MET A 164 -4.03 -8.87 14.44
N LYS A 165 -3.02 -9.75 14.39
CA LYS A 165 -2.94 -10.84 13.42
C LYS A 165 -4.18 -11.74 13.48
N LYS A 166 -4.62 -12.14 14.68
CA LYS A 166 -5.83 -12.97 14.85
C LYS A 166 -7.10 -12.25 14.42
N GLU A 167 -7.20 -10.94 14.69
CA GLU A 167 -8.35 -10.14 14.23
C GLU A 167 -8.40 -10.06 12.70
N LEU A 168 -7.26 -9.86 12.03
CA LEU A 168 -7.16 -9.88 10.56
C LEU A 168 -7.54 -11.26 10.00
N GLN A 169 -7.05 -12.35 10.59
CA GLN A 169 -7.43 -13.72 10.18
C GLN A 169 -8.93 -13.96 10.29
N LYS A 170 -9.56 -13.47 11.37
CA LYS A 170 -11.01 -13.56 11.53
C LYS A 170 -11.75 -12.78 10.45
N ILE A 171 -11.33 -11.54 10.17
CA ILE A 171 -11.94 -10.71 9.13
C ILE A 171 -11.84 -11.39 7.77
N TYR A 172 -10.67 -11.97 7.45
CA TYR A 172 -10.46 -12.70 6.20
C TYR A 172 -11.46 -13.86 6.04
N LEU A 173 -11.61 -14.70 7.06
CA LEU A 173 -12.56 -15.81 7.07
C LEU A 173 -14.02 -15.34 6.98
N ASP A 174 -14.37 -14.28 7.71
CA ASP A 174 -15.72 -13.69 7.68
C ASP A 174 -16.07 -13.20 6.26
N ILE A 175 -15.10 -12.66 5.50
CA ILE A 175 -15.32 -12.18 4.13
C ILE A 175 -15.37 -13.31 3.13
N GLU A 176 -14.53 -14.35 3.27
CA GLU A 176 -14.62 -15.55 2.43
C GLU A 176 -16.02 -16.15 2.50
N GLY A 177 -16.60 -16.29 3.70
CA GLY A 177 -17.98 -16.76 3.86
C GLY A 177 -19.00 -15.91 3.10
N ILE A 178 -18.90 -14.58 3.19
CA ILE A 178 -19.78 -13.66 2.44
C ILE A 178 -19.62 -13.83 0.93
N LEU A 179 -18.39 -13.96 0.44
CA LEU A 179 -18.12 -14.08 -1.00
C LEU A 179 -18.59 -15.43 -1.56
N GLU A 180 -18.42 -16.51 -0.82
CA GLU A 180 -18.93 -17.83 -1.18
C GLU A 180 -20.47 -17.86 -1.25
N GLU A 181 -21.17 -17.25 -0.28
CA GLU A 181 -22.62 -17.11 -0.31
C GLU A 181 -23.10 -16.32 -1.54
N ASN A 182 -22.43 -15.21 -1.85
CA ASN A 182 -22.74 -14.38 -3.01
C ASN A 182 -22.49 -15.10 -4.35
N GLN A 183 -21.48 -15.97 -4.43
CA GLN A 183 -21.20 -16.79 -5.61
C GLN A 183 -22.18 -17.98 -5.73
N GLY A 184 -22.59 -18.57 -4.60
CA GLY A 184 -23.56 -19.67 -4.54
C GLY A 184 -24.99 -19.27 -4.88
N GLY A 185 -25.35 -17.99 -4.65
CA GLY A 185 -26.65 -17.41 -5.01
C GLY A 185 -26.86 -17.14 -6.50
N GLY A 186 -25.83 -17.32 -7.34
CA GLY A 186 -25.87 -17.10 -8.79
C GLY A 186 -26.63 -18.15 -9.61
N LYS A 187 -27.38 -19.04 -8.98
CA LYS A 187 -28.42 -19.86 -9.64
C LYS A 187 -29.78 -19.44 -9.10
N VAL A 188 -30.45 -18.53 -9.80
CA VAL A 188 -31.90 -18.45 -10.09
C VAL A 188 -32.21 -17.01 -10.54
N LYS A 189 -32.19 -16.79 -11.86
CA LYS A 189 -33.33 -16.38 -12.69
C LYS A 189 -32.92 -16.36 -14.16
#